data_AF-A0A5A9E6D9-F1
#
_entry.id   AF-A0A5A9E6D9-F1
#
_cell.length_a   1.000
_cell.length_b   1.000
_cell.length_c   1.000
_cell.angle_alpha   90.00
_cell.angle_beta   90.00
_cell.angle_gamma   90.00
#
_symmetry.space_group_name_H-M   'P 1'
#
loop_
_entity.id
_entity.type
_entity.pdbx_description
1 polymer ?
#
loop_
_entity_poly.entity_id
_entity_poly.type
_entity_poly.pdbx_seq_one_letter_code
_entity_poly.pdbx_strand_id
1 'polypeptide(L)'
;MFEVKGNTYTLKYNTKKLKTIEMVTKTSVVGEVTKNNGVMPISILEALFSLALVEEATNQAVKQKEAVEMFENLIEENGLITVNMAIVEKLKDDMGFMFR
;
A
#
# COMPACT_ATOMS: atom_id res chain seq x y z
N MET A 1 3.99 -8.57 5.50
CA MET A 1 2.86 -9.53 5.58
C MET A 1 2.09 -9.20 6.84
N PHE A 2 0.77 -9.30 6.81
CA PHE A 2 -0.11 -8.96 7.94
C PHE A 2 -1.04 -10.15 8.22
N GLU A 3 -1.25 -10.50 9.48
CA GLU A 3 -2.16 -11.57 9.86
C GLU A 3 -3.48 -10.99 10.36
N VAL A 4 -4.59 -11.37 9.73
CA VAL A 4 -5.94 -10.95 10.15
C VAL A 4 -6.85 -12.17 10.10
N LYS A 5 -7.47 -12.49 11.25
CA LYS A 5 -8.42 -13.63 11.38
C LYS A 5 -7.86 -14.98 10.89
N GLY A 6 -6.56 -15.20 11.04
CA GLY A 6 -5.88 -16.44 10.63
C GLY A 6 -5.49 -16.50 9.15
N ASN A 7 -5.80 -15.47 8.36
CA ASN A 7 -5.32 -15.33 6.99
C ASN A 7 -4.11 -14.40 6.95
N THR A 8 -3.12 -14.76 6.13
CA THR A 8 -1.96 -13.92 5.84
C THR A 8 -2.23 -13.08 4.60
N TYR A 9 -2.00 -11.78 4.72
CA TYR A 9 -2.15 -10.81 3.63
C TYR A 9 -0.81 -10.16 3.32
N THR A 10 -0.67 -9.71 2.08
CA THR A 10 0.49 -8.94 1.64
C THR A 10 0.09 -7.89 0.63
N LEU A 11 1.00 -6.96 0.37
CA LEU A 11 0.86 -6.00 -0.71
C LEU A 11 1.64 -6.55 -1.90
N LYS A 12 1.04 -6.48 -3.09
CA LYS A 12 1.76 -6.79 -4.33
C LYS A 12 1.62 -5.66 -5.32
N TYR A 13 2.73 -5.06 -5.70
CA TYR A 13 2.77 -3.96 -6.65
C TYR A 13 3.25 -4.43 -8.02
N ASN A 14 2.73 -3.76 -9.04
CA ASN A 14 3.21 -3.84 -10.42
C ASN A 14 2.81 -2.54 -11.13
N THR A 15 3.33 -2.34 -12.35
CA THR A 15 3.07 -1.13 -13.13
C THR A 15 1.57 -0.89 -13.39
N LYS A 16 0.75 -1.93 -13.54
CA LYS A 16 -0.69 -1.77 -13.76
C LYS A 16 -1.40 -1.23 -12.51
N LYS A 17 -1.12 -1.83 -11.35
CA LYS A 17 -1.67 -1.35 -10.06
C LYS A 17 -1.22 0.08 -9.77
N LEU A 18 0.06 0.37 -9.99
CA LEU A 18 0.59 1.72 -9.76
C LEU A 18 -0.13 2.77 -10.63
N LYS A 19 -0.34 2.48 -11.92
CA LYS A 19 -1.12 3.35 -12.82
C LYS A 19 -2.55 3.57 -12.32
N THR A 20 -3.21 2.53 -11.82
CA THR A 20 -4.56 2.65 -11.23
C THR A 20 -4.53 3.55 -10.00
N ILE A 21 -3.56 3.36 -9.11
CA ILE A 21 -3.39 4.17 -7.91
C ILE A 21 -3.18 5.64 -8.28
N GLU A 22 -2.24 5.95 -9.17
CA GLU A 22 -1.97 7.32 -9.64
C GLU A 22 -3.20 7.95 -10.33
N MET A 23 -3.99 7.16 -11.05
CA MET A 23 -5.23 7.61 -11.67
C MET A 23 -6.30 7.99 -10.64
N VAL A 24 -6.39 7.25 -9.52
CA VAL A 24 -7.35 7.52 -8.44
C VAL A 24 -6.87 8.69 -7.57
N THR A 25 -5.59 8.72 -7.20
CA THR A 25 -5.02 9.76 -6.32
C THR A 25 -4.69 11.06 -7.04
N LYS A 26 -4.69 11.04 -8.39
CA LYS A 26 -4.36 12.20 -9.26
C LYS A 26 -2.97 12.78 -9.02
N THR A 27 -2.03 11.94 -8.59
CA THR A 27 -0.63 12.35 -8.37
C THR A 27 0.32 11.20 -8.70
N SER A 28 1.61 11.52 -8.85
CA SER A 28 2.64 10.51 -9.02
C SER A 28 3.06 9.93 -7.67
N VAL A 29 3.05 8.60 -7.55
CA VAL A 29 3.46 7.93 -6.30
C VAL A 29 4.94 8.18 -6.01
N VAL A 30 5.83 8.02 -7.00
CA VAL A 30 7.27 8.26 -6.83
C VAL A 30 7.55 9.75 -6.55
N GLY A 31 6.80 10.63 -7.20
CA GLY A 31 6.87 12.07 -6.95
C GLY A 31 6.56 12.41 -5.50
N GLU A 32 5.49 11.83 -4.93
CA GLU A 32 5.10 12.06 -3.53
C GLU A 32 6.10 11.47 -2.53
N VAL A 33 6.64 10.28 -2.80
CA VAL A 33 7.70 9.69 -1.96
C VAL A 33 8.91 10.63 -1.90
N THR A 34 9.31 11.20 -3.03
CA THR A 34 10.49 12.09 -3.11
C THR A 34 10.21 13.45 -2.46
N LYS A 35 9.04 14.04 -2.75
CA LYS A 35 8.64 15.37 -2.27
C LYS A 35 8.53 15.43 -0.75
N ASN A 36 8.04 14.35 -0.13
CA ASN A 36 7.70 14.34 1.29
C ASN A 36 8.72 13.56 2.14
N ASN A 37 9.97 13.43 1.68
CA ASN A 37 11.03 12.67 2.37
C ASN A 37 10.59 11.27 2.80
N GLY A 38 9.81 10.60 1.95
CA GLY A 38 9.32 9.24 2.17
C GLY A 38 8.03 9.12 2.97
N VAL A 39 7.45 10.21 3.49
CA VAL A 39 6.18 10.18 4.24
C VAL A 39 5.02 10.59 3.34
N MET A 40 4.17 9.64 2.96
CA MET A 40 3.07 9.90 2.04
C MET A 40 1.80 10.41 2.75
N PRO A 41 0.97 11.22 2.07
CA PRO A 41 -0.37 11.55 2.52
C PRO A 41 -1.20 10.29 2.84
N ILE A 42 -2.02 10.35 3.90
CA ILE A 42 -2.83 9.22 4.36
C ILE A 42 -3.74 8.64 3.28
N SER A 43 -4.34 9.49 2.44
CA SER A 43 -5.20 9.05 1.32
C SER A 43 -4.44 8.28 0.23
N ILE A 44 -3.15 8.59 0.05
CA ILE A 44 -2.28 7.88 -0.89
C ILE A 44 -1.85 6.54 -0.29
N LEU A 45 -1.55 6.51 1.01
CA LEU A 45 -1.25 5.29 1.75
C LEU A 45 -2.43 4.31 1.73
N GLU A 46 -3.65 4.81 1.96
CA GLU A 46 -4.86 4.00 1.87
C GLU A 46 -5.01 3.38 0.48
N ALA A 47 -4.86 4.18 -0.59
CA ALA A 47 -4.95 3.67 -1.96
C ALA A 47 -3.84 2.65 -2.28
N LEU A 48 -2.61 2.91 -1.83
CA LEU A 48 -1.48 1.97 -1.98
C LEU A 48 -1.69 0.68 -1.21
N PHE A 49 -2.36 0.72 -0.07
CA PHE A 49 -2.70 -0.45 0.71
C PHE A 49 -3.86 -1.20 0.06
N SER A 50 -5.03 -0.56 -0.05
CA SER A 50 -6.28 -1.21 -0.39
C SER A 50 -6.30 -1.82 -1.79
N LEU A 51 -5.67 -1.16 -2.77
CA LEU A 51 -5.64 -1.61 -4.17
C LEU A 51 -4.53 -2.65 -4.42
N ALA A 52 -3.58 -2.78 -3.50
CA ALA A 52 -2.48 -3.74 -3.63
C ALA A 52 -2.63 -4.96 -2.73
N LEU A 53 -3.51 -4.91 -1.73
CA LEU A 53 -3.74 -5.96 -0.75
C LEU A 53 -4.27 -7.23 -1.40
N VAL A 54 -3.58 -8.34 -1.15
CA VAL A 54 -3.97 -9.68 -1.57
C VAL A 54 -3.83 -10.65 -0.41
N GLU A 55 -4.65 -11.69 -0.40
CA GLU A 55 -4.42 -12.86 0.44
C GLU A 55 -3.20 -13.63 -0.10
N GLU A 56 -2.24 -13.95 0.77
CA GLU A 56 -0.95 -14.55 0.38
C GLU A 56 -1.16 -15.93 -0.26
N ALA A 57 -2.03 -16.75 0.34
CA ALA A 57 -2.25 -18.14 -0.08
C ALA A 57 -2.89 -18.25 -1.46
N THR A 58 -3.81 -17.35 -1.80
CA THR A 58 -4.61 -17.41 -3.03
C THR A 58 -4.19 -16.38 -4.07
N ASN A 59 -3.40 -15.38 -3.67
CA ASN A 59 -3.06 -14.21 -4.46
C ASN A 59 -4.28 -13.41 -4.94
N GLN A 60 -5.45 -13.60 -4.31
CA GLN A 60 -6.68 -12.90 -4.64
C GLN A 60 -6.71 -11.53 -3.98
N ALA A 61 -7.21 -10.53 -4.72
CA ALA A 61 -7.38 -9.19 -4.19
C ALA A 61 -8.46 -9.17 -3.10
N VAL A 62 -8.18 -8.45 -2.02
CA VAL A 62 -9.15 -8.22 -0.95
C VAL A 62 -10.21 -7.23 -1.45
N LYS A 63 -11.46 -7.39 -1.00
CA LYS A 63 -12.53 -6.45 -1.37
C LYS A 63 -12.18 -5.06 -0.86
N GLN A 64 -12.36 -4.05 -1.71
CA GLN A 64 -11.93 -2.67 -1.43
C GLN A 64 -12.41 -2.15 -0.05
N LYS A 65 -13.69 -2.33 0.29
CA LYS A 65 -14.23 -1.87 1.58
C LYS A 65 -13.53 -2.51 2.78
N GLU A 66 -13.32 -3.83 2.72
CA GLU A 66 -12.62 -4.58 3.76
C GLU A 66 -11.15 -4.14 3.86
N ALA A 67 -10.50 -3.93 2.72
CA ALA A 67 -9.11 -3.48 2.70
C ALA A 67 -8.92 -2.06 3.28
N VAL A 68 -9.90 -1.16 3.10
CA VAL A 68 -9.90 0.17 3.74
C VAL A 68 -10.09 0.04 5.26
N GLU A 69 -11.06 -0.74 5.72
CA GLU A 69 -11.25 -0.99 7.16
C GLU A 69 -9.99 -1.61 7.79
N MET A 70 -9.32 -2.52 7.08
CA MET A 70 -8.03 -3.08 7.53
C MET A 70 -6.93 -2.01 7.63
N PHE A 71 -6.87 -1.07 6.68
CA PHE A 71 -5.90 0.02 6.71
C PHE A 71 -6.11 0.94 7.91
N GLU A 72 -7.36 1.33 8.18
CA GLU A 72 -7.74 2.17 9.32
C GLU A 72 -7.32 1.53 10.65
N ASN A 73 -7.66 0.26 10.86
CA ASN A 73 -7.24 -0.46 12.07
C ASN A 73 -5.70 -0.54 12.17
N LEU A 74 -5.02 -0.80 11.05
CA LEU A 74 -3.56 -0.94 11.04
C LEU A 74 -2.85 0.36 11.45
N ILE A 75 -3.33 1.52 10.99
CA ILE A 75 -2.75 2.81 11.37
C ILE A 75 -3.06 3.18 12.82
N GLU A 76 -4.24 2.82 13.34
CA GLU A 76 -4.61 3.07 14.74
C GLU A 76 -3.75 2.24 15.70
N GLU A 77 -3.49 0.97 15.36
CA GLU A 77 -2.71 0.06 16.17
C GLU A 77 -1.20 0.33 16.13
N ASN A 78 -0.66 0.65 14.95
CA ASN A 78 0.80 0.68 14.72
C ASN A 78 1.37 2.10 14.50
N GLY A 79 0.50 3.08 14.32
CA GLY A 79 0.85 4.45 13.97
C GLY A 79 1.15 4.63 12.48
N LEU A 80 0.77 5.81 11.96
CA LEU A 80 0.87 6.14 10.53
C LEU A 80 2.29 6.01 9.96
N ILE A 81 3.31 6.42 10.72
CA ILE A 81 4.71 6.38 10.25
C ILE A 81 5.19 4.94 10.05
N THR A 82 4.86 4.04 10.96
CA THR A 82 5.20 2.62 10.86
C THR A 82 4.56 2.00 9.63
N VAL A 83 3.27 2.25 9.43
CA VAL A 83 2.52 1.75 8.27
C VAL A 83 3.05 2.34 6.96
N ASN A 84 3.38 3.63 6.95
CA ASN A 84 4.00 4.28 5.80
C ASN A 84 5.32 3.61 5.39
N MET A 85 6.22 3.39 6.35
CA MET A 85 7.51 2.74 6.05
C MET A 85 7.29 1.35 5.48
N ALA A 86 6.41 0.53 6.07
CA ALA A 86 6.12 -0.82 5.58
C ALA A 86 5.56 -0.81 4.14
N ILE A 87 4.66 0.11 3.80
CA ILE A 87 4.10 0.25 2.45
C ILE A 87 5.18 0.69 1.46
N VAL A 88 5.98 1.70 1.81
CA VAL A 88 7.04 2.23 0.92
C VAL A 88 8.15 1.20 0.71
N GLU A 89 8.57 0.48 1.75
CA GLU A 89 9.53 -0.63 1.64
C GLU A 89 9.01 -1.69 0.68
N LYS A 90 7.75 -2.13 0.85
CA LYS A 90 7.17 -3.13 -0.03
C LYS A 90 7.05 -2.64 -1.48
N LEU A 91 6.74 -1.36 -1.69
CA LEU A 91 6.74 -0.75 -3.02
C LEU A 91 8.15 -0.76 -3.65
N LYS A 92 9.20 -0.52 -2.87
CA LYS A 92 10.59 -0.60 -3.34
C LYS A 92 11.02 -2.04 -3.62
N ASP A 93 10.58 -3.00 -2.82
CA ASP A 93 10.87 -4.42 -3.04
C ASP A 93 10.28 -4.90 -4.37
N ASP A 94 9.01 -4.56 -4.64
CA ASP A 94 8.31 -5.01 -5.83
C ASP A 94 8.66 -4.19 -7.09
N MET A 95 8.95 -2.89 -6.91
CA MET A 95 9.10 -1.92 -8.00
C MET A 95 10.38 -1.08 -7.90
N GLY A 96 11.46 -1.63 -7.36
CA GLY A 96 12.71 -0.90 -7.10
C GLY A 96 13.31 -0.17 -8.29
N PHE A 97 12.99 -0.57 -9.52
CA PHE A 97 13.41 0.13 -10.74
C PHE A 97 12.83 1.55 -10.86
N MET A 98 11.72 1.86 -10.20
CA MET A 98 11.09 3.19 -10.19
C MET A 98 11.83 4.20 -9.30
N PHE A 99 12.75 3.74 -8.45
CA PHE A 99 13.46 4.55 -7.44
C PHE A 99 14.97 4.67 -7.71
N ARG A 100 15.40 4.43 -8.95
CA ARG A 100 16.81 4.50 -9.38
C ARG A 100 17.10 5.78 -10.14
#